data_AF-A0ABD1WGB9-F1
#
_entry.id   AF-A0ABD1WGB9-F1
#
_cell.length_a   1.000
_cell.length_b   1.000
_cell.length_c   1.000
_cell.angle_alpha   90.00
_cell.angle_beta   90.00
_cell.angle_gamma   90.00
#
_symmetry.space_group_name_H-M   'P 1'
#
loop_
_entity.id
_entity.type
_entity.pdbx_description
1 polymer ?
#
loop_
_entity_poly.entity_id
_entity_poly.type
_entity_poly.pdbx_seq_one_letter_code
_entity_poly.pdbx_strand_id
1 'polypeptide(L)'
;MFDKNRFAGELKRKRSVMVDEEQECYLCLKIFSAEDIDRATMNPNGEMRRYRALIWVRHMDENFITPTASGLPNPSWDSACILPLGIYEPFRYFLHVEVYRMCAKSDPGSSTGIVLVGKTRIPLPKLGHKICGRFGLVRPNDAPSSSSGSDLGCIAEGHIILDMEIKQFF
;
A
#
# COMPACT_ATOMS: atom_id res chain seq x y z
N MET A 1 -73.66 -29.33 -24.55
CA MET A 1 -73.23 -28.47 -25.68
C MET A 1 -72.61 -27.22 -25.07
N PHE A 2 -71.35 -26.94 -25.44
CA PHE A 2 -70.44 -25.86 -25.00
C PHE A 2 -69.65 -26.07 -23.69
N ASP A 3 -68.50 -26.74 -23.86
CA ASP A 3 -67.29 -26.63 -23.04
C ASP A 3 -66.64 -25.25 -23.17
N LYS A 4 -66.19 -24.66 -22.04
CA LYS A 4 -65.23 -23.54 -22.01
C LYS A 4 -64.30 -23.67 -20.80
N ASN A 5 -63.05 -24.04 -21.12
CA ASN A 5 -61.83 -23.97 -20.31
C ASN A 5 -61.72 -22.76 -19.37
N ARG A 6 -61.13 -22.96 -18.18
CA ARG A 6 -60.21 -21.97 -17.58
C ARG A 6 -59.19 -22.59 -16.61
N PHE A 7 -57.99 -22.79 -17.16
CA PHE A 7 -56.66 -22.65 -16.59
C PHE A 7 -56.57 -22.27 -15.09
N ALA A 8 -56.08 -23.19 -14.27
CA ALA A 8 -55.38 -22.88 -13.03
C ALA A 8 -53.89 -23.22 -13.26
N GLY A 9 -53.11 -22.19 -13.59
CA GLY A 9 -51.67 -22.31 -13.82
C GLY A 9 -50.93 -22.61 -12.52
N GLU A 10 -50.11 -23.67 -12.55
CA GLU A 10 -49.14 -23.99 -11.51
C GLU A 10 -48.16 -22.82 -11.32
N LEU A 11 -48.16 -22.25 -10.11
CA LEU A 11 -47.11 -21.34 -9.65
C LEU A 11 -45.81 -22.11 -9.52
N LYS A 12 -45.03 -22.15 -10.61
CA LYS A 12 -43.62 -22.54 -10.58
C LYS A 12 -42.86 -21.53 -9.71
N ARG A 13 -42.59 -21.92 -8.47
CA ARG A 13 -41.65 -21.27 -7.56
C ARG A 13 -40.28 -21.21 -8.25
N LYS A 14 -39.97 -20.08 -8.87
CA LYS A 14 -38.62 -19.75 -9.33
C LYS A 14 -37.70 -19.78 -8.10
N ARG A 15 -36.84 -20.79 -7.99
CA ARG A 15 -35.63 -20.67 -7.18
C ARG A 15 -34.81 -19.55 -7.81
N SER A 16 -34.67 -18.43 -7.12
CA SER A 16 -33.63 -17.47 -7.41
C SER A 16 -32.31 -18.20 -7.23
N VAL A 17 -31.62 -18.43 -8.35
CA VAL A 17 -30.19 -18.70 -8.31
C VAL A 17 -29.59 -17.38 -7.86
N MET A 18 -29.15 -17.29 -6.61
CA MET A 18 -28.27 -16.22 -6.19
C MET A 18 -26.99 -16.44 -7.00
N VAL A 19 -26.82 -15.64 -8.04
CA VAL A 19 -25.50 -15.43 -8.62
C VAL A 19 -24.73 -14.78 -7.47
N ASP A 20 -23.72 -15.46 -6.92
CA ASP A 20 -22.72 -14.80 -6.10
C ASP A 20 -22.07 -13.76 -7.03
N GLU A 21 -22.60 -12.53 -6.99
CA GLU A 21 -21.87 -11.38 -7.51
C GLU A 21 -20.59 -11.34 -6.69
N GLU A 22 -19.47 -11.67 -7.34
CA GLU A 22 -18.15 -11.61 -6.71
C GLU A 22 -17.97 -10.18 -6.19
N GLN A 23 -18.14 -9.99 -4.88
CA GLN A 23 -18.11 -8.66 -4.28
C GLN A 23 -16.68 -8.12 -4.33
N GLU A 24 -16.42 -7.27 -5.32
CA GLU A 24 -15.15 -6.60 -5.47
C GLU A 24 -14.85 -5.71 -4.26
N CYS A 25 -13.69 -5.94 -3.67
CA CYS A 25 -13.18 -5.15 -2.57
C CYS A 25 -12.15 -4.14 -3.05
N TYR A 26 -12.09 -3.01 -2.37
CA TYR A 26 -11.22 -1.89 -2.66
C TYR A 26 -10.48 -1.46 -1.40
N LEU A 27 -9.19 -1.20 -1.51
CA LEU A 27 -8.38 -0.58 -0.46
C LEU A 27 -8.41 0.93 -0.62
N CYS A 28 -9.09 1.62 0.28
CA CYS A 28 -8.99 3.07 0.42
C CYS A 28 -7.79 3.39 1.31
N LEU A 29 -6.84 4.18 0.80
CA LEU A 29 -5.59 4.48 1.48
C LEU A 29 -5.36 5.99 1.49
N LYS A 30 -4.92 6.54 2.64
CA LYS A 30 -4.38 7.88 2.75
C LYS A 30 -2.98 7.85 3.36
N ILE A 31 -2.00 8.37 2.62
CA ILE A 31 -0.62 8.55 3.08
C ILE A 31 -0.43 9.99 3.53
N PHE A 32 -0.16 10.18 4.82
CA PHE A 32 0.01 11.53 5.38
C PHE A 32 1.44 12.02 5.22
N SER A 33 2.38 11.35 5.87
CA SER A 33 3.78 11.80 5.98
C SER A 33 4.70 10.64 6.35
N ALA A 34 6.00 10.89 6.29
CA ALA A 34 7.02 10.08 6.96
C ALA A 34 7.74 10.94 8.01
N GLU A 35 8.32 10.28 9.00
CA GLU A 35 9.03 10.92 10.10
C GLU A 35 10.39 10.28 10.36
N ASP A 36 11.37 11.10 10.73
CA ASP A 36 12.70 10.68 11.18
C ASP A 36 13.44 9.79 10.18
N ILE A 37 13.18 9.99 8.88
CA ILE A 37 13.82 9.24 7.81
C ILE A 37 15.09 9.94 7.29
N ASP A 38 16.01 9.15 6.75
CA ASP A 38 17.15 9.62 5.96
C ASP A 38 18.02 10.64 6.72
N ARG A 39 18.45 10.29 7.94
CA ARG A 39 19.12 11.21 8.88
C ARG A 39 20.15 12.14 8.21
N ALA A 40 20.08 13.43 8.57
CA ALA A 40 20.84 14.52 7.95
C ALA A 40 22.37 14.30 7.93
N THR A 41 22.91 13.55 8.90
CA THR A 41 24.34 13.18 8.98
C THR A 41 24.86 12.43 7.76
N MET A 42 23.98 11.88 6.92
CA MET A 42 24.37 11.20 5.68
C MET A 42 24.52 12.12 4.46
N ASN A 43 24.04 13.37 4.49
CA ASN A 43 24.18 14.32 3.36
C ASN A 43 23.86 15.77 3.80
N PRO A 44 24.83 16.71 3.80
CA PRO A 44 24.67 18.05 4.39
C PRO A 44 23.67 18.97 3.67
N ASN A 45 23.33 18.74 2.40
CA ASN A 45 22.37 19.57 1.65
C ASN A 45 20.91 19.07 1.83
N GLY A 46 20.44 19.05 3.08
CA GLY A 46 19.13 18.51 3.46
C GLY A 46 17.92 19.18 2.79
N GLU A 47 18.03 20.46 2.42
CA GLU A 47 16.93 21.26 1.87
C GLU A 47 16.51 20.88 0.44
N MET A 48 17.36 20.18 -0.32
CA MET A 48 17.04 19.74 -1.68
C MET A 48 16.48 18.34 -1.76
N ARG A 49 16.33 17.64 -0.62
CA ARG A 49 15.89 16.25 -0.64
C ARG A 49 14.40 16.18 -0.94
N ARG A 50 14.09 15.38 -1.95
CA ARG A 50 12.74 15.15 -2.47
C ARG A 50 12.40 13.69 -2.33
N TYR A 51 11.19 13.40 -1.90
CA TYR A 51 10.75 12.06 -1.56
C TYR A 51 9.47 11.67 -2.28
N ARG A 52 9.36 10.37 -2.58
CA ARG A 52 8.12 9.71 -3.04
C ARG A 52 7.91 8.43 -2.25
N ALA A 53 6.66 8.09 -2.01
CA ALA A 53 6.29 6.77 -1.52
C ALA A 53 5.69 5.96 -2.67
N LEU A 54 6.17 4.73 -2.85
CA LEU A 54 5.61 3.71 -3.73
C LEU A 54 4.83 2.73 -2.86
N ILE A 55 3.58 2.46 -3.25
CA ILE A 55 2.65 1.63 -2.49
C ILE A 55 1.99 0.62 -3.42
N TRP A 56 1.90 -0.63 -2.97
CA TRP A 56 1.21 -1.69 -3.71
C TRP A 56 0.78 -2.84 -2.78
N VAL A 57 -0.11 -3.69 -3.29
CA VAL A 57 -0.45 -4.97 -2.68
C VAL A 57 0.08 -6.07 -3.58
N ARG A 58 0.81 -7.05 -3.02
CA ARG A 58 1.37 -8.14 -3.83
C ARG A 58 0.22 -8.89 -4.53
N HIS A 59 0.45 -9.24 -5.80
CA HIS A 59 -0.53 -9.89 -6.70
C HIS A 59 -1.61 -8.97 -7.27
N MET A 60 -1.52 -7.66 -7.03
CA MET A 60 -2.29 -6.66 -7.75
C MET A 60 -1.39 -6.02 -8.81
N ASP A 61 -1.96 -5.72 -9.98
CA ASP A 61 -1.24 -5.06 -11.08
C ASP A 61 -1.05 -3.56 -10.83
N GLU A 62 -1.89 -2.99 -9.97
CA GLU A 62 -1.88 -1.57 -9.67
C GLU A 62 -0.92 -1.22 -8.52
N ASN A 63 -0.19 -0.13 -8.73
CA ASN A 63 0.60 0.53 -7.70
C ASN A 63 0.25 2.01 -7.67
N PHE A 64 0.50 2.64 -6.53
CA PHE A 64 0.33 4.06 -6.33
C PHE A 64 1.68 4.69 -5.98
N ILE A 65 1.99 5.80 -6.63
CA ILE A 65 3.17 6.61 -6.35
C ILE A 65 2.69 7.99 -5.92
N THR A 66 3.11 8.44 -4.74
CA THR A 66 2.77 9.79 -4.28
C THR A 66 3.43 10.86 -5.16
N PRO A 67 2.88 12.08 -5.19
CA PRO A 67 3.61 13.24 -5.69
C PRO A 67 4.97 13.40 -4.99
N THR A 68 5.88 14.13 -5.63
CA THR A 68 7.16 14.46 -5.01
C THR A 68 6.95 15.47 -3.89
N ALA A 69 7.42 15.16 -2.68
CA ALA A 69 7.40 16.08 -1.54
C ALA A 69 8.83 16.43 -1.10
N SER A 70 9.06 17.69 -0.74
CA SER A 70 10.28 18.10 -0.03
C SER A 70 10.06 17.96 1.47
N GLY A 71 11.13 17.74 2.23
CA GLY A 71 11.09 17.72 3.68
C GLY A 71 12.08 16.72 4.24
N LEU A 72 13.10 17.21 4.94
CA LEU A 72 14.01 16.39 5.72
C LEU A 72 13.86 16.77 7.20
N PRO A 73 13.68 15.80 8.12
CA PRO A 73 13.51 14.36 7.91
C PRO A 73 12.04 13.94 7.72
N ASN A 74 11.13 14.90 7.51
CA ASN A 74 9.69 14.68 7.65
C ASN A 74 8.92 15.14 6.41
N PRO A 75 8.97 14.42 5.27
CA PRO A 75 8.17 14.77 4.10
C PRO A 75 6.68 14.53 4.37
N SER A 76 5.84 15.41 3.82
CA SER A 76 4.38 15.30 3.87
C SER A 76 3.80 15.24 2.47
N TRP A 77 2.91 14.27 2.23
CA TRP A 77 2.27 14.05 0.93
C TRP A 77 0.77 14.35 0.96
N ASP A 78 0.10 14.09 2.08
CA ASP A 78 -1.37 14.19 2.24
C ASP A 78 -2.14 13.65 1.02
N SER A 79 -1.75 12.46 0.56
CA SER A 79 -2.20 11.88 -0.71
C SER A 79 -3.11 10.68 -0.45
N ALA A 80 -4.17 10.53 -1.25
CA ALA A 80 -5.09 9.41 -1.15
C ALA A 80 -5.21 8.66 -2.48
N CYS A 81 -5.44 7.36 -2.39
CA CYS A 81 -5.71 6.49 -3.53
C CYS A 81 -6.71 5.39 -3.17
N ILE A 82 -7.29 4.79 -4.21
CA ILE A 82 -8.11 3.58 -4.11
C ILE A 82 -7.42 2.53 -4.96
N LEU A 83 -7.14 1.37 -4.38
CA LEU A 83 -6.54 0.23 -5.09
C LEU A 83 -7.57 -0.92 -5.15
N PRO A 84 -7.88 -1.47 -6.33
CA PRO A 84 -8.73 -2.65 -6.42
C PRO A 84 -8.03 -3.88 -5.83
N LEU A 85 -8.78 -4.68 -5.08
CA LEU A 85 -8.31 -5.94 -4.48
C LEU A 85 -8.98 -7.18 -5.08
N GLY A 86 -10.09 -7.02 -5.83
CA GLY A 86 -10.91 -8.14 -6.26
C GLY A 86 -11.49 -8.91 -5.07
N ILE A 87 -11.32 -10.24 -5.07
CA ILE A 87 -11.76 -11.12 -3.97
C ILE A 87 -10.78 -11.00 -2.80
N TYR A 88 -11.23 -10.40 -1.70
CA TYR A 88 -10.38 -10.10 -0.55
C TYR A 88 -10.29 -11.24 0.47
N GLU A 89 -9.05 -11.65 0.79
CA GLU A 89 -8.72 -12.59 1.86
C GLU A 89 -7.83 -11.92 2.95
N PRO A 90 -8.37 -11.59 4.14
CA PRO A 90 -7.71 -10.73 5.12
C PRO A 90 -6.40 -11.21 5.76
N PHE A 91 -5.91 -12.40 5.42
CA PHE A 91 -4.69 -12.98 5.98
C PHE A 91 -3.60 -13.25 4.95
N ARG A 92 -3.88 -13.06 3.65
CA ARG A 92 -2.89 -13.33 2.59
C ARG A 92 -2.15 -12.08 2.12
N TYR A 93 -2.72 -10.91 2.37
CA TYR A 93 -2.27 -9.68 1.73
C TYR A 93 -1.63 -8.71 2.71
N PHE A 94 -0.56 -8.07 2.23
CA PHE A 94 0.14 -7.00 2.93
C PHE A 94 0.20 -5.80 2.00
N LEU A 95 0.01 -4.62 2.59
CA LEU A 95 0.41 -3.36 1.96
C LEU A 95 1.93 -3.27 2.01
N HIS A 96 2.54 -3.15 0.84
CA HIS A 96 3.95 -2.84 0.71
C HIS A 96 4.10 -1.33 0.54
N VAL A 97 5.00 -0.74 1.34
CA VAL A 97 5.31 0.69 1.27
C VAL A 97 6.82 0.84 1.19
N GLU A 98 7.28 1.59 0.20
CA GLU A 98 8.69 1.97 0.04
C GLU A 98 8.80 3.48 -0.12
N VAL A 99 9.70 4.10 0.63
CA VAL A 99 10.00 5.52 0.57
C VAL A 99 11.33 5.71 -0.16
N TYR A 100 11.31 6.54 -1.19
CA TYR A 100 12.45 6.80 -2.05
C TYR A 100 12.86 8.26 -1.95
N ARG A 101 14.16 8.50 -1.86
CA ARG A 101 14.78 9.80 -2.13
C ARG A 101 15.06 9.92 -3.62
N MET A 102 14.64 11.03 -4.20
CA MET A 102 14.84 11.39 -5.60
C MET A 102 16.03 12.36 -5.75
N CYS A 103 16.68 12.32 -6.92
CA CYS A 103 17.75 13.24 -7.31
C CYS A 103 18.97 13.24 -6.37
N ALA A 104 19.38 12.07 -5.86
CA ALA A 104 20.65 11.90 -5.16
C ALA A 104 21.82 12.10 -6.13
N LYS A 105 22.33 13.34 -6.24
CA LYS A 105 23.49 13.68 -7.08
C LYS A 105 24.84 13.39 -6.42
N SER A 106 24.86 12.99 -5.13
CA SER A 106 26.06 12.69 -4.36
C SER A 106 26.11 11.19 -3.98
N ASP A 107 27.28 10.60 -4.21
CA ASP A 107 27.57 9.16 -4.19
C ASP A 107 27.52 8.51 -2.79
N PRO A 108 27.24 7.19 -2.63
CA PRO A 108 26.88 6.21 -3.65
C PRO A 108 25.41 6.38 -4.06
N GLY A 109 25.20 7.11 -5.15
CA GLY A 109 23.90 7.23 -5.80
C GLY A 109 23.84 6.13 -6.85
N SER A 110 22.72 5.44 -6.96
CA SER A 110 22.49 4.67 -8.19
C SER A 110 22.64 5.61 -9.39
N SER A 111 23.01 5.08 -10.55
CA SER A 111 23.09 5.87 -11.81
C SER A 111 21.76 6.58 -12.16
N THR A 112 20.66 6.24 -11.48
CA THR A 112 19.34 6.87 -11.58
C THR A 112 19.11 8.01 -10.57
N GLY A 113 19.98 8.18 -9.58
CA GLY A 113 19.82 9.16 -8.50
C GLY A 113 18.62 8.87 -7.58
N ILE A 114 18.19 7.62 -7.48
CA ILE A 114 17.06 7.18 -6.65
C ILE A 114 17.58 6.26 -5.55
N VAL A 115 17.28 6.58 -4.30
CA VAL A 115 17.75 5.82 -3.14
C VAL A 115 16.56 5.34 -2.32
N LEU A 116 16.49 4.04 -2.04
CA LEU A 116 15.53 3.49 -1.09
C LEU A 116 15.91 3.96 0.32
N VAL A 117 15.03 4.76 0.92
CA VAL A 117 15.22 5.30 2.26
C VAL A 117 14.70 4.33 3.30
N GLY A 118 13.54 3.73 3.06
CA GLY A 118 12.94 2.80 4.01
C GLY A 118 11.78 2.06 3.38
N LYS A 119 11.49 0.87 3.91
CA LYS A 119 10.38 0.03 3.48
C LYS A 119 9.67 -0.60 4.66
N THR A 120 8.41 -0.92 4.49
CA THR A 120 7.63 -1.67 5.47
C THR A 120 6.55 -2.52 4.80
N ARG A 121 6.04 -3.49 5.55
CA ARG A 121 4.94 -4.36 5.15
C ARG A 121 3.89 -4.33 6.24
N ILE A 122 2.68 -3.91 5.89
CA ILE A 122 1.60 -3.68 6.85
C ILE A 122 0.46 -4.65 6.52
N PRO A 123 -0.03 -5.46 7.49
CA PRO A 123 -1.21 -6.29 7.29
C PRO A 123 -2.41 -5.44 6.88
N LEU A 124 -3.18 -5.91 5.91
CA LEU A 124 -4.42 -5.23 5.52
C LEU A 124 -5.51 -5.35 6.62
N PRO A 125 -6.40 -4.36 6.77
CA PRO A 125 -7.47 -4.40 7.76
C PRO A 125 -8.54 -5.43 7.40
N LYS A 126 -9.38 -5.83 8.36
CA LYS A 126 -10.60 -6.56 8.02
C LYS A 126 -11.55 -5.66 7.20
N LEU A 127 -12.43 -6.27 6.41
CA LEU A 127 -13.47 -5.54 5.67
C LEU A 127 -14.27 -4.63 6.63
N GLY A 128 -14.44 -3.35 6.27
CA GLY A 128 -15.14 -2.36 7.08
C GLY A 128 -14.38 -1.86 8.31
N HIS A 129 -13.15 -2.33 8.55
CA HIS A 129 -12.30 -1.82 9.62
C HIS A 129 -11.32 -0.80 9.08
N LYS A 130 -11.19 0.32 9.79
CA LYS A 130 -10.17 1.33 9.52
C LYS A 130 -8.96 1.12 10.43
N ILE A 131 -7.77 1.15 9.84
CA ILE A 131 -6.50 1.23 10.56
C ILE A 131 -5.90 2.60 10.26
N CYS A 132 -5.51 3.32 11.31
CA CYS A 132 -4.71 4.54 11.21
C CYS A 132 -3.54 4.39 12.16
N GLY A 133 -2.33 4.69 11.70
CA GLY A 133 -1.18 4.49 12.55
C GLY A 133 0.14 4.95 11.98
N ARG A 134 1.15 4.76 12.82
CA ARG A 134 2.56 5.04 12.58
C ARG A 134 3.28 3.71 12.48
N PHE A 135 3.87 3.43 11.32
CA PHE A 135 4.47 2.14 11.00
C PHE A 135 5.97 2.28 10.81
N GLY A 136 6.74 1.46 11.51
CA GLY A 136 8.20 1.48 11.40
C GLY A 136 8.66 1.12 10.00
N LEU A 137 9.60 1.92 9.49
CA LEU A 137 10.30 1.66 8.24
C LEU A 137 11.68 1.05 8.56
N VAL A 138 12.16 0.20 7.66
CA VAL A 138 13.51 -0.37 7.72
C VAL A 138 14.23 -0.18 6.40
N ARG A 139 15.55 -0.05 6.43
CA ARG A 139 16.39 0.00 5.22
C ARG A 139 17.39 -1.15 5.20
N PRO A 140 17.79 -1.64 4.01
CA PRO A 140 18.91 -2.57 3.89
C PRO A 140 20.19 -1.97 4.47
N ASN A 141 21.01 -2.81 5.11
CA ASN A 141 22.35 -2.43 5.52
C ASN A 141 23.32 -2.64 4.34
N ASP A 142 23.80 -1.55 3.76
CA ASP A 142 24.73 -1.59 2.62
C ASP A 142 26.21 -1.69 3.05
N ALA A 143 26.51 -1.72 4.35
CA ALA A 143 27.87 -1.87 4.83
C ALA A 143 28.35 -3.32 4.63
N PRO A 144 29.53 -3.56 4.01
CA PRO A 144 30.13 -4.88 4.00
C PRO A 144 30.46 -5.24 5.45
N SER A 145 29.81 -6.27 5.99
CA SER A 145 30.14 -6.82 7.29
C SER A 145 31.60 -7.28 7.24
N SER A 146 32.48 -6.52 7.88
CA SER A 146 33.80 -7.01 8.24
C SER A 146 33.58 -8.13 9.25
N SER A 147 34.05 -9.32 8.90
CA SER A 147 33.93 -10.61 9.60
C SER A 147 32.65 -11.41 9.38
N SER A 148 32.82 -12.48 8.59
CA SER A 148 32.26 -13.82 8.80
C SER A 148 30.74 -13.97 8.90
N GLY A 149 30.13 -14.40 7.79
CA GLY A 149 28.85 -15.12 7.80
C GLY A 149 27.62 -14.25 7.58
N SER A 150 27.11 -14.30 6.35
CA SER A 150 25.69 -14.14 5.97
C SER A 150 24.75 -13.47 6.99
N ASP A 151 24.69 -12.15 7.01
CA ASP A 151 23.52 -11.41 7.51
C ASP A 151 23.41 -10.07 6.76
N LEU A 152 22.59 -10.04 5.69
CA LEU A 152 22.06 -8.80 5.15
C LEU A 152 21.12 -8.17 6.18
N GLY A 153 21.69 -7.49 7.18
CA GLY A 153 20.92 -6.82 8.23
C GLY A 153 20.01 -5.73 7.67
N CYS A 154 18.90 -5.47 8.36
CA CYS A 154 18.08 -4.28 8.14
C CYS A 154 18.27 -3.30 9.31
N ILE A 155 18.31 -2.00 9.03
CA ILE A 155 18.43 -0.95 10.03
C ILE A 155 17.07 -0.25 10.15
N ALA A 156 16.60 -0.01 11.37
CA ALA A 156 15.39 0.76 11.62
C ALA A 156 15.56 2.22 11.15
N GLU A 157 14.60 2.73 10.40
CA GLU A 157 14.70 4.01 9.71
C GLU A 157 13.37 4.78 9.76
N GLY A 158 13.07 5.41 10.90
CA GLY A 158 11.89 6.27 11.01
C GLY A 158 10.57 5.54 10.82
N HIS A 159 9.52 6.29 10.45
CA HIS A 159 8.15 5.77 10.34
C HIS A 159 7.40 6.37 9.15
N ILE A 160 6.42 5.62 8.63
CA ILE A 160 5.38 6.12 7.72
C ILE A 160 4.06 6.26 8.48
N ILE A 161 3.32 7.33 8.21
CA ILE A 161 2.01 7.59 8.82
C ILE A 161 0.94 7.50 7.74
N LEU A 162 0.00 6.58 7.92
CA LEU A 162 -1.07 6.33 6.96
C LEU A 162 -2.35 5.86 7.65
N ASP A 163 -3.45 6.02 6.93
CA ASP A 163 -4.69 5.32 7.21
C ASP A 163 -5.11 4.44 6.03
N MET A 164 -5.81 3.35 6.34
CA MET A 164 -6.33 2.43 5.35
C MET A 164 -7.61 1.75 5.83
N GLU A 165 -8.49 1.47 4.88
CA GLU A 165 -9.77 0.80 5.09
C GLU A 165 -10.11 -0.03 3.84
N ILE A 166 -10.70 -1.21 4.04
CA ILE A 166 -11.23 -2.00 2.93
C ILE A 166 -12.73 -1.83 2.85
N LYS A 167 -13.21 -1.52 1.64
CA LYS A 167 -14.62 -1.30 1.32
C LYS A 167 -15.07 -2.21 0.19
N GLN A 168 -16.35 -2.53 0.20
CA GLN A 168 -17.07 -3.05 -0.96
C GLN A 168 -17.92 -1.92 -1.51
N PHE A 169 -17.97 -1.79 -2.83
CA PHE A 169 -18.93 -0.91 -3.49
C PHE A 169 -20.05 -1.79 -4.06
N PHE A 170 -21.28 -1.31 -3.92
CA PHE A 170 -22.51 -1.95 -4.41
C PHE A 170 -22.96 -1.27 -5.71
#